data_AF-A0A919L9X7-F1
#
_entry.id   AF-A0A919L9X7-F1
#
_cell.length_a   1.000
_cell.length_b   1.000
_cell.length_c   1.000
_cell.angle_alpha   90.00
_cell.angle_beta   90.00
_cell.angle_gamma   90.00
#
_symmetry.space_group_name_H-M   'P 1'
#
loop_
_entity.id
_entity.type
_entity.pdbx_description
1 polymer ?
#
loop_
_entity_poly.entity_id
_entity_poly.type
_entity_poly.pdbx_seq_one_letter_code
_entity_poly.pdbx_strand_id
1 'polypeptide(L)' 'MRPSAVVNAEIRALVRACGGWLYGEARDRYALLVAEWTVATAAERRRVEVVKAA' A
#
# COMPACT_ATOMS: atom_id res chain seq x y z
N MET A 1 -1.79 9.26 7.19
CA MET A 1 -1.79 8.02 6.38
C MET A 1 -2.11 8.41 4.96
N ARG A 2 -1.27 8.02 3.98
CA ARG A 2 -1.53 8.30 2.57
C ARG A 2 -2.70 7.42 2.06
N PRO A 3 -3.44 7.83 1.02
CA PRO A 3 -4.48 7.00 0.42
C PRO A 3 -3.91 5.65 -0.06
N SER A 4 -4.65 4.57 0.13
CA SER A 4 -4.22 3.21 -0.25
C SER A 4 -3.88 3.13 -1.74
N ALA A 5 -4.61 3.87 -2.59
CA ALA A 5 -4.37 3.95 -4.02
C ALA A 5 -2.99 4.54 -4.36
N VAL A 6 -2.54 5.56 -3.61
CA VAL A 6 -1.23 6.19 -3.79
C VAL A 6 -0.11 5.23 -3.38
N VAL A 7 -0.24 4.59 -2.22
CA VAL A 7 0.77 3.63 -1.74
C VAL A 7 0.87 2.42 -2.67
N ASN A 8 -0.27 1.93 -3.18
CA ASN A 8 -0.30 0.84 -4.16
C ASN A 8 0.37 1.23 -5.50
N ALA A 9 0.21 2.48 -5.94
CA ALA A 9 0.89 2.97 -7.15
C ALA A 9 2.42 2.98 -6.96
N GLU A 10 2.90 3.35 -5.78
CA GLU A 10 4.33 3.30 -5.43
C GLU A 10 4.86 1.87 -5.35
N ILE A 11 4.11 0.93 -4.75
CA ILE A 11 4.46 -0.50 -4.75
C ILE A 11 4.62 -1.00 -6.19
N ARG A 12 3.67 -0.69 -7.08
CA ARG A 12 3.73 -1.09 -8.49
C ARG A 12 4.89 -0.43 -9.22
N ALA A 13 5.20 0.82 -8.92
CA ALA A 13 6.35 1.51 -9.49
C ALA A 13 7.68 0.85 -9.05
N LEU A 14 7.81 0.53 -7.77
CA LEU A 14 8.97 -0.18 -7.22
C LEU A 14 9.16 -1.54 -7.89
N VAL A 15 8.11 -2.36 -7.95
CA VAL A 15 8.17 -3.68 -8.59
C VAL A 15 8.57 -3.59 -10.06
N ARG A 16 8.03 -2.60 -10.79
CA ARG A 16 8.42 -2.35 -12.20
C ARG A 16 9.87 -1.91 -12.34
N ALA A 17 10.34 -1.02 -11.48
CA ALA A 17 11.73 -0.53 -11.51
C ALA A 17 12.73 -1.67 -11.26
N CYS A 18 12.36 -2.66 -10.46
CA CYS A 18 13.18 -3.83 -10.18
C CYS A 18 12.98 -5.00 -11.18
N GLY A 19 12.23 -4.81 -12.26
CA GLY A 19 11.96 -5.87 -13.24
C GLY A 19 11.21 -7.07 -12.66
N GLY A 20 10.43 -6.87 -11.59
CA GLY A 20 9.68 -7.92 -10.89
C GLY A 20 10.44 -8.63 -9.78
N TRP A 21 11.75 -8.41 -9.62
CA TRP A 21 12.58 -9.12 -8.64
C TRP A 21 13.06 -8.20 -7.52
N LEU A 22 12.59 -8.43 -6.29
CA LEU A 22 12.89 -7.59 -5.14
C LEU A 22 13.92 -8.25 -4.22
N TYR A 23 15.07 -7.60 -4.05
CA TYR A 23 16.15 -8.03 -3.16
C TYR A 23 16.74 -6.85 -2.40
N GLY A 24 17.42 -7.14 -1.28
CA GLY A 24 18.06 -6.14 -0.43
C GLY A 24 17.12 -4.99 -0.06
N GLU A 25 17.61 -3.76 -0.21
CA GLU A 25 16.87 -2.54 0.11
C GLU A 25 15.51 -2.42 -0.62
N ALA A 26 15.40 -2.91 -1.85
CA ALA A 26 14.13 -2.87 -2.58
C ALA A 26 13.07 -3.78 -1.93
N ARG A 27 13.49 -4.92 -1.35
CA ARG A 27 12.61 -5.81 -0.59
C ARG A 27 12.18 -5.17 0.72
N ASP A 28 13.09 -4.50 1.42
CA ASP A 28 12.78 -3.81 2.68
C ASP A 28 11.80 -2.66 2.44
N ARG A 29 12.05 -1.86 1.39
CA ARG A 29 11.14 -0.79 0.96
C ARG A 29 9.77 -1.32 0.58
N TYR A 30 9.71 -2.45 -0.12
CA TYR A 30 8.45 -3.11 -0.44
C TYR A 30 7.68 -3.51 0.83
N ALA A 31 8.36 -4.11 1.82
CA ALA A 31 7.73 -4.50 3.08
C ALA A 31 7.13 -3.31 3.84
N LEU A 32 7.85 -2.19 3.89
CA LEU A 32 7.35 -0.95 4.49
C LEU A 32 6.12 -0.39 3.78
N LEU A 33 6.15 -0.36 2.44
CA LEU A 33 5.01 0.10 1.64
C LEU A 33 3.79 -0.80 1.80
N VAL A 34 3.98 -2.13 1.87
CA VAL A 34 2.89 -3.09 2.12
C VAL A 34 2.29 -2.89 3.50
N ALA A 35 3.11 -2.67 4.53
CA ALA A 35 2.62 -2.39 5.87
C ALA A 35 1.77 -1.12 5.88
N GLU A 36 2.24 -0.04 5.27
CA GLU A 36 1.46 1.20 5.18
C GLU A 36 0.17 1.01 4.38
N TRP A 37 0.22 0.34 3.22
CA TRP A 37 -0.95 0.07 2.38
C TRP A 37 -2.01 -0.75 3.13
N THR A 38 -1.58 -1.70 3.96
CA THR A 38 -2.47 -2.50 4.80
C THR A 38 -3.25 -1.63 5.76
N VAL A 39 -2.58 -0.72 6.47
CA VAL A 39 -3.27 0.18 7.41
C VAL A 39 -4.16 1.17 6.67
N ALA A 40 -3.72 1.70 5.52
CA ALA A 40 -4.52 2.61 4.69
C ALA A 40 -5.82 1.95 4.20
N THR A 41 -5.72 0.71 3.72
CA THR A 41 -6.88 -0.08 3.27
C THR A 41 -7.86 -0.34 4.42
N ALA A 42 -7.36 -0.69 5.61
CA ALA A 42 -8.20 -0.90 6.78
C ALA A 42 -8.94 0.37 7.20
N ALA A 43 -8.24 1.51 7.22
CA ALA A 43 -8.83 2.81 7.54
C ALA A 43 -9.90 3.24 6.54
N GLU A 44 -9.66 3.02 5.24
CA GLU A 44 -10.61 3.34 4.17
C GLU A 44 -11.85 2.44 4.23
N ARG A 45 -11.68 1.12 4.43
CA ARG A 45 -12.82 0.20 4.60
C ARG A 45 -13.71 0.59 5.77
N ARG A 46 -13.11 0.90 6.93
CA ARG A 46 -13.84 1.36 8.11
C ARG A 46 -14.67 2.61 7.84
N ARG A 47 -14.17 3.56 7.05
CA ARG A 47 -14.92 4.78 6.68
C ARG A 47 -16.14 4.44 5.81
N VAL A 48 -15.97 3.55 4.83
CA VAL A 48 -17.08 3.11 3.97
C VAL A 48 -18.15 2.37 4.78
N GLU A 49 -17.74 1.53 5.73
CA GLU A 49 -18.67 0.80 6.60
C GLU A 49 -19.46 1.74 7.52
N VAL A 50 -18.82 2.75 8.12
CA VAL A 50 -19.51 3.78 8.92
C VAL A 50 -20.53 4.56 8.10
N VAL A 51 -20.18 4.96 6.87
CA VAL A 51 -21.08 5.72 6.00
C VAL A 51 -22.31 4.91 5.55
N LYS A 52 -22.17 3.59 5.38
CA LYS A 52 -23.32 2.72 5.04
C LYS A 52 -24.27 2.44 6.20
N ALA A 53 -23.85 2.71 7.43
CA ALA A 53 -24.60 2.42 8.64
C ALA A 53 -25.36 3.63 9.22
N ALA A 54 -25.24 4.81 8.59
CA ALA A 54 -25.89 6.07 8.98
C ALA A 54 -27.03 6.41 8.00
#